data_AF-A0A0D9Y1H4-F1
#
_entry.id   AF-A0A0D9Y1H4-F1
#
_cell.length_a   1.000
_cell.length_b   1.000
_cell.length_c   1.000
_cell.angle_alpha   90.00
_cell.angle_beta   90.00
_cell.angle_gamma   90.00
#
_symmetry.space_group_name_H-M   'P 1'
#
loop_
_entity.id
_entity.type
_entity.pdbx_description
1 polymer ?
#
loop_
_entity_poly.entity_id
_entity_poly.type
_entity_poly.pdbx_seq_one_letter_code
_entity_poly.pdbx_strand_id
1 'polypeptide(L)'
;MAALHPLLRLLLLRPPPPPPPTSPPFPTTRRSSFSGAAAVALLLLAGSPPPPPARADIDGGGEDIDESRVVRLFQEASPSVVFIKDLVVGRNSARESGKLQAEGGDDGEEEGATVEGTGSGFVWDTAGHIVTNYHVVAKLAGDGSAFHRCKVFLEDSSGTSYSKEGTLVGCDPSYDLAVLKVDVDGDRLRPALIGTSKGLRVGQSCFAIGNPYGYEHTLTTGVVSGLGREIPSPNGRPIRGAIQTDAAINSGNSGGPLIDSYGHVIGVNTATFTRKGTGISSGVNFAIPIDTVVQSVPNLIVYGTSVSNRF
;
A
#
# COMPACT_ATOMS: atom_id res chain seq x y z
N MET A 1 -7.22 32.10 -54.02
CA MET A 1 -8.69 31.98 -54.01
C MET A 1 -9.05 30.50 -54.08
N ALA A 2 -9.46 29.92 -52.97
CA ALA A 2 -10.13 28.62 -52.90
C ALA A 2 -11.16 28.72 -51.77
N ALA A 3 -12.43 28.55 -52.11
CA ALA A 3 -13.58 28.79 -51.25
C ALA A 3 -13.80 27.62 -50.28
N LEU A 4 -13.95 27.92 -48.98
CA LEU A 4 -14.38 26.95 -47.96
C LEU A 4 -15.91 26.82 -47.92
N HIS A 5 -16.37 25.57 -47.80
CA HIS A 5 -17.76 25.14 -47.73
C HIS A 5 -18.51 25.61 -46.44
N PRO A 6 -19.83 25.86 -46.51
CA PRO A 6 -20.61 26.51 -45.44
C PRO A 6 -21.26 25.51 -44.46
N LEU A 7 -20.49 24.59 -43.89
CA LEU A 7 -20.99 23.58 -42.93
C LEU A 7 -20.19 23.50 -41.62
N LEU A 8 -19.51 24.59 -41.25
CA LEU A 8 -18.70 24.66 -40.02
C LEU A 8 -19.10 25.83 -39.08
N ARG A 9 -20.41 26.10 -38.94
CA ARG A 9 -20.89 27.20 -38.10
C ARG A 9 -22.10 26.89 -37.21
N LEU A 10 -22.26 25.65 -36.75
CA LEU A 10 -23.39 25.29 -35.88
C LEU A 10 -23.09 24.19 -34.84
N LEU A 11 -22.03 24.34 -34.04
CA LEU A 11 -21.77 23.40 -32.91
C LEU A 11 -21.04 24.04 -31.71
N LEU A 12 -21.22 25.34 -31.46
CA LEU A 12 -20.70 26.04 -30.27
C LEU A 12 -21.73 26.97 -29.62
N LEU A 13 -22.90 26.44 -29.25
CA LEU A 13 -23.72 27.04 -28.19
C LEU A 13 -24.26 25.92 -27.30
N ARG A 14 -23.62 25.73 -26.14
CA ARG A 14 -24.23 24.99 -25.03
C ARG A 14 -25.30 25.89 -24.39
N PRO A 15 -26.52 25.39 -24.11
CA PRO A 15 -27.51 26.15 -23.37
C PRO A 15 -27.04 26.38 -21.92
N PRO A 16 -27.44 27.49 -21.27
CA PRO A 16 -27.10 27.76 -19.88
C PRO A 16 -27.74 26.73 -18.93
N PRO A 17 -27.12 26.44 -17.77
CA PRO A 17 -27.68 25.52 -16.78
C PRO A 17 -28.97 26.08 -16.16
N PRO A 18 -29.90 25.20 -15.72
CA PRO A 18 -31.12 25.63 -15.06
C PRO A 18 -30.84 26.27 -13.69
N PRO A 19 -31.71 27.18 -13.21
CA PRO A 19 -31.57 27.79 -11.89
C PRO A 19 -31.78 26.77 -10.77
N PRO A 20 -31.18 26.98 -9.58
CA PRO A 20 -31.34 26.09 -8.44
C PRO A 20 -32.79 26.08 -7.91
N PRO A 21 -33.24 24.97 -7.30
CA PRO A 21 -34.59 24.88 -6.75
C PRO A 21 -34.79 25.86 -5.60
N THR A 22 -35.92 26.58 -5.65
CA THR A 22 -36.37 27.49 -4.59
C THR A 22 -36.89 26.67 -3.40
N SER A 23 -36.30 26.88 -2.23
CA SER A 23 -36.80 26.35 -0.96
C SER A 23 -38.15 27.00 -0.59
N PRO A 24 -39.14 26.24 -0.10
CA PRO A 24 -40.41 26.81 0.35
C PRO A 24 -40.21 27.66 1.62
N PRO A 25 -41.06 28.68 1.85
CA PRO A 25 -40.93 29.55 3.01
C PRO A 25 -41.29 28.81 4.31
N PHE A 26 -40.48 29.02 5.35
CA PHE A 26 -40.81 28.61 6.72
C PHE A 26 -42.08 29.31 7.20
N PRO A 27 -43.05 28.60 7.81
CA PRO A 27 -44.19 29.26 8.42
C PRO A 27 -43.76 30.03 9.67
N THR A 28 -43.95 31.33 9.62
CA THR A 28 -43.87 32.25 10.76
C THR A 28 -44.97 31.91 11.76
N THR A 29 -44.60 31.36 12.92
CA THR A 29 -45.56 31.24 14.02
C THR A 29 -45.44 32.45 14.94
N ARG A 30 -46.57 33.15 14.99
CA ARG A 30 -47.00 34.30 15.79
C ARG A 30 -46.42 34.33 17.22
N ARG A 31 -45.82 35.47 17.58
CA ARG A 31 -45.57 35.85 18.98
C ARG A 31 -46.92 36.08 19.69
N SER A 32 -47.17 35.35 20.76
CA SER A 32 -48.11 35.75 21.80
C SER A 32 -47.33 36.10 23.07
N SER A 33 -47.40 37.36 23.45
CA SER A 33 -46.90 37.92 24.69
C SER A 33 -47.71 37.39 25.88
N PHE A 34 -47.03 36.70 26.79
CA PHE A 34 -47.48 36.56 28.19
C PHE A 34 -46.47 37.24 29.09
N SER A 35 -46.93 38.26 29.79
CA SER A 35 -46.25 38.95 30.87
C SER A 35 -46.61 38.25 32.18
N GLY A 36 -45.62 37.88 33.01
CA GLY A 36 -45.89 37.53 34.40
C GLY A 36 -44.90 36.57 35.05
N ALA A 37 -44.28 37.05 36.12
CA ALA A 37 -43.47 36.35 37.13
C ALA A 37 -42.04 35.93 36.73
N ALA A 38 -41.10 36.82 37.08
CA ALA A 38 -39.68 36.53 37.19
C ALA A 38 -39.44 35.50 38.32
N ALA A 39 -38.94 34.33 37.95
CA ALA A 39 -38.18 33.47 38.84
C ALA A 39 -36.76 33.39 38.27
N VAL A 40 -35.81 34.05 38.95
CA VAL A 40 -34.38 33.90 38.65
C VAL A 40 -33.96 32.53 39.15
N ALA A 41 -34.11 31.51 38.29
CA ALA A 41 -33.45 30.24 38.47
C ALA A 41 -32.03 30.40 37.91
N LEU A 42 -31.06 30.55 38.80
CA LEU A 42 -29.65 30.44 38.49
C LEU A 42 -29.40 28.99 38.02
N LEU A 43 -29.53 28.72 36.72
CA LEU A 43 -29.06 27.47 36.13
C LEU A 43 -27.54 27.46 36.23
N LEU A 44 -27.04 26.87 37.32
CA LEU A 44 -25.71 26.30 37.32
C LEU A 44 -25.66 25.31 36.17
N LEU A 45 -24.92 25.66 35.12
CA LEU A 45 -24.42 24.75 34.10
C LEU A 45 -23.53 23.72 34.80
N ALA A 46 -24.14 22.73 35.44
CA ALA A 46 -23.47 21.50 35.78
C ALA A 46 -23.24 20.78 34.45
N GLY A 47 -22.11 21.11 33.80
CA GLY A 47 -21.60 20.30 32.72
C GLY A 47 -21.46 18.88 33.26
N SER A 48 -22.28 17.96 32.75
CA SER A 48 -22.11 16.55 33.04
C SER A 48 -20.65 16.20 32.75
N PRO A 49 -19.92 15.55 33.68
CA PRO A 49 -18.59 15.07 33.36
C PRO A 49 -18.72 14.20 32.09
N PRO A 50 -17.77 14.29 31.14
CA PRO A 50 -17.76 13.37 30.02
C PRO A 50 -17.84 11.95 30.58
N PRO A 51 -18.62 11.05 29.95
CA PRO A 51 -18.63 9.65 30.38
C PRO A 51 -17.17 9.20 30.47
N PRO A 52 -16.80 8.45 31.53
CA PRO A 52 -15.45 7.89 31.59
C PRO A 52 -15.19 7.16 30.27
N PRO A 53 -13.96 7.23 29.72
CA PRO A 53 -13.66 6.43 28.55
C PRO A 53 -14.09 5.02 28.88
N ALA A 54 -15.02 4.47 28.08
CA ALA A 54 -15.31 3.06 28.16
C ALA A 54 -13.97 2.39 27.89
N ARG A 55 -13.30 1.92 28.96
CA ARG A 55 -12.35 0.85 28.78
C ARG A 55 -13.18 -0.21 28.07
N ALA A 56 -12.73 -0.65 26.90
CA ALA A 56 -13.22 -1.90 26.38
C ALA A 56 -13.05 -2.88 27.54
N ASP A 57 -14.17 -3.27 28.15
CA ASP A 57 -14.17 -4.20 29.27
C ASP A 57 -13.68 -5.52 28.67
N ILE A 58 -12.36 -5.74 28.70
CA ILE A 58 -11.73 -7.05 28.42
C ILE A 58 -11.94 -7.95 29.65
N ASP A 59 -13.15 -7.96 30.19
CA ASP A 59 -13.53 -8.87 31.24
C ASP A 59 -15.02 -9.18 31.13
N GLY A 60 -15.32 -9.97 30.09
CA GLY A 60 -16.67 -10.35 29.69
C GLY A 60 -16.68 -11.46 28.65
N GLY A 61 -15.83 -12.49 28.81
CA GLY A 61 -15.94 -13.76 28.08
C GLY A 61 -15.20 -13.83 26.74
N GLY A 62 -13.86 -13.95 26.80
CA GLY A 62 -12.99 -14.32 25.68
C GLY A 62 -12.78 -13.19 24.67
N GLU A 63 -11.53 -12.94 24.26
CA GLU A 63 -11.32 -12.29 22.97
C GLU A 63 -12.13 -13.07 21.91
N ASP A 64 -12.74 -12.37 20.95
CA ASP A 64 -13.34 -13.04 19.80
C ASP A 64 -12.24 -13.91 19.18
N ILE A 65 -12.46 -15.23 19.13
CA ILE A 65 -11.47 -16.21 18.66
C ILE A 65 -10.94 -15.81 17.27
N ASP A 66 -11.78 -15.16 16.48
CA ASP A 66 -11.41 -14.62 15.18
C ASP A 66 -10.46 -13.42 15.25
N GLU A 67 -10.64 -12.51 16.21
CA GLU A 67 -9.75 -11.36 16.40
C GLU A 67 -8.38 -11.81 16.92
N SER A 68 -8.32 -12.67 17.95
CA SER A 68 -7.06 -13.20 18.48
C SER A 68 -6.24 -13.90 17.39
N ARG A 69 -6.92 -14.61 16.48
CA ARG A 69 -6.28 -15.27 15.35
C ARG A 69 -5.64 -14.28 14.38
N VAL A 70 -6.33 -13.18 14.06
CA VAL A 70 -5.80 -12.14 13.17
C VAL A 70 -4.62 -11.41 13.82
N VAL A 71 -4.72 -11.09 15.11
CA VAL A 71 -3.62 -10.48 15.88
C VAL A 71 -2.38 -11.37 15.86
N ARG A 72 -2.53 -12.67 16.16
CA ARG A 72 -1.42 -13.63 16.15
C ARG A 72 -0.82 -13.78 14.76
N LEU A 73 -1.65 -13.87 13.73
CA LEU A 73 -1.22 -13.97 12.34
C LEU A 73 -0.37 -12.76 11.92
N PHE A 74 -0.76 -11.55 12.34
CA PHE A 74 0.05 -10.36 12.09
C PHE A 74 1.39 -10.40 12.83
N GLN A 75 1.39 -10.72 14.12
CA GLN A 75 2.61 -10.80 14.94
C GLN A 75 3.62 -11.85 14.42
N GLU A 76 3.13 -12.95 13.85
CA GLU A 76 3.98 -14.01 13.28
C GLU A 76 4.49 -13.65 11.88
N ALA A 77 3.68 -12.99 11.05
CA ALA A 77 4.00 -12.73 9.64
C ALA A 77 4.72 -11.38 9.41
N SER A 78 4.40 -10.33 10.17
CA SER A 78 4.97 -8.98 9.97
C SER A 78 6.49 -8.91 10.04
N PRO A 79 7.21 -9.68 10.89
CA PRO A 79 8.67 -9.65 10.91
C PRO A 79 9.33 -10.16 9.62
N SER A 80 8.57 -10.81 8.73
CA SER A 80 9.06 -11.23 7.41
C SER A 80 8.87 -10.14 6.35
N VAL A 81 8.15 -9.06 6.65
CA VAL A 81 7.83 -7.98 5.72
C VAL A 81 8.90 -6.89 5.83
N VAL A 82 9.24 -6.29 4.70
CA VAL A 82 10.28 -5.26 4.64
C VAL A 82 9.74 -4.00 3.99
N PHE A 83 10.35 -2.87 4.31
CA PHE A 83 10.11 -1.60 3.63
C PHE A 83 11.26 -1.28 2.69
N ILE A 84 10.93 -0.80 1.49
CA ILE A 84 11.87 -0.53 0.42
C ILE A 84 11.79 0.96 0.09
N LYS A 85 12.93 1.65 0.21
CA LYS A 85 13.12 3.04 -0.26
C LYS A 85 14.03 3.02 -1.49
N ASP A 86 13.56 3.59 -2.59
CA ASP A 86 14.38 3.94 -3.76
C ASP A 86 14.86 5.38 -3.62
N LEU A 87 16.18 5.56 -3.64
CA LEU A 87 16.87 6.81 -3.35
C LEU A 87 17.67 7.26 -4.57
N VAL A 88 17.62 8.55 -4.89
CA VAL A 88 18.51 9.19 -5.86
C VAL A 88 19.49 10.09 -5.14
N VAL A 89 20.78 9.78 -5.24
CA VAL A 89 21.88 10.54 -4.63
C VAL A 89 22.35 11.63 -5.61
N GLY A 90 22.02 12.88 -5.30
CA GLY A 90 22.36 14.03 -6.14
C GLY A 90 23.80 14.52 -5.97
N ARG A 91 24.44 14.95 -7.07
CA ARG A 91 25.80 15.53 -7.08
C ARG A 91 25.85 16.99 -6.55
N ASN A 92 24.70 17.63 -6.34
CA ASN A 92 24.58 19.11 -6.23
C ASN A 92 23.98 19.64 -4.90
N SER A 93 23.76 18.77 -3.90
CA SER A 93 23.14 19.15 -2.62
C SER A 93 23.99 20.14 -1.79
N ALA A 94 25.23 20.39 -2.19
CA ALA A 94 26.12 21.37 -1.57
C ALA A 94 25.89 22.84 -2.01
N ARG A 95 24.91 23.16 -2.88
CA ARG A 95 24.71 24.55 -3.37
C ARG A 95 23.36 25.20 -3.12
N GLU A 96 22.40 24.53 -2.50
CA GLU A 96 21.07 25.12 -2.28
C GLU A 96 20.51 24.81 -0.89
N SER A 97 21.30 25.04 0.15
CA SER A 97 20.81 25.15 1.53
C SER A 97 20.17 26.53 1.73
N GLY A 98 18.95 26.67 1.21
CA GLY A 98 18.14 27.88 1.29
C GLY A 98 16.69 27.57 1.63
N LYS A 99 16.42 27.27 2.91
CA LYS A 99 15.11 27.23 3.58
C LYS A 99 14.10 26.20 3.06
N LEU A 100 13.83 25.18 3.87
CA LEU A 100 12.50 24.83 4.39
C LEU A 100 12.66 23.85 5.55
N GLN A 101 11.77 24.00 6.52
CA GLN A 101 11.87 23.55 7.90
C GLN A 101 11.43 22.09 8.02
N ALA A 102 12.28 21.24 8.61
CA ALA A 102 12.02 19.82 8.85
C ALA A 102 11.23 19.62 10.16
N GLU A 103 10.15 18.84 10.10
CA GLU A 103 9.57 18.16 11.25
C GLU A 103 9.96 16.67 11.20
N GLY A 104 10.88 16.29 12.09
CA GLY A 104 10.92 15.03 12.84
C GLY A 104 10.99 13.67 12.13
N GLY A 105 12.19 13.07 12.10
CA GLY A 105 12.41 11.62 11.93
C GLY A 105 13.90 11.27 11.93
N ASP A 106 14.38 10.65 13.01
CA ASP A 106 15.78 10.31 13.30
C ASP A 106 16.19 8.97 12.66
N ASP A 107 16.60 8.97 11.38
CA ASP A 107 17.33 7.85 10.80
C ASP A 107 18.15 8.26 9.56
N GLY A 108 19.25 8.95 9.84
CA GLY A 108 20.43 9.07 8.96
C GLY A 108 20.10 9.29 7.49
N GLU A 109 19.44 10.41 7.17
CA GLU A 109 19.33 10.89 5.80
C GLU A 109 20.75 10.98 5.22
N GLU A 110 21.07 10.18 4.19
CA GLU A 110 22.28 10.41 3.41
C GLU A 110 22.16 11.83 2.85
N GLU A 111 22.92 12.78 3.40
CA GLU A 111 22.88 14.20 2.99
C GLU A 111 22.93 14.29 1.46
N GLY A 112 21.81 14.67 0.85
CA GLY A 112 21.68 14.82 -0.60
C GLY A 112 21.02 13.67 -1.36
N ALA A 113 20.41 12.69 -0.69
CA ALA A 113 19.56 11.68 -1.32
C ALA A 113 18.07 12.10 -1.32
N THR A 114 17.41 12.04 -2.47
CA THR A 114 15.95 12.27 -2.60
C THR A 114 15.22 10.94 -2.73
N VAL A 115 14.14 10.75 -1.96
CA VAL A 115 13.26 9.57 -2.08
C VAL A 115 12.44 9.68 -3.36
N GLU A 116 12.61 8.74 -4.29
CA GLU A 116 11.86 8.72 -5.55
C GLU A 116 10.72 7.72 -5.56
N GLY A 117 10.80 6.69 -4.73
CA GLY A 117 9.83 5.61 -4.67
C GLY A 117 9.90 4.88 -3.34
N THR A 118 8.75 4.36 -2.92
CA THR A 118 8.64 3.48 -1.76
C THR A 118 7.73 2.30 -2.08
N GLY A 119 7.94 1.20 -1.36
CA GLY A 119 7.09 0.02 -1.45
C GLY A 119 7.42 -0.97 -0.34
N SER A 120 6.76 -2.13 -0.40
CA SER A 120 6.99 -3.24 0.51
C SER A 120 7.71 -4.39 -0.21
N GLY A 121 8.24 -5.32 0.59
CA GLY A 121 8.70 -6.62 0.13
C GLY A 121 8.52 -7.65 1.24
N PHE A 122 9.02 -8.85 1.03
CA PHE A 122 9.17 -9.83 2.11
C PHE A 122 10.42 -10.67 1.94
N VAL A 123 10.95 -11.14 3.07
CA VAL A 123 12.09 -12.04 3.15
C VAL A 123 11.72 -13.38 2.53
N TRP A 124 12.44 -13.77 1.50
CA TRP A 124 12.27 -15.04 0.80
C TRP A 124 13.03 -16.18 1.46
N ASP A 125 14.27 -15.93 1.90
CA ASP A 125 15.12 -16.92 2.52
C ASP A 125 16.12 -16.31 3.51
N THR A 126 16.82 -17.18 4.23
CA THR A 126 17.86 -16.80 5.20
C THR A 126 19.15 -16.32 4.54
N ALA A 127 19.27 -16.41 3.20
CA ALA A 127 20.41 -15.87 2.48
C ALA A 127 20.24 -14.36 2.21
N GLY A 128 19.11 -13.75 2.55
CA GLY A 128 18.87 -12.32 2.38
C GLY A 128 18.24 -11.95 1.05
N HIS A 129 17.58 -12.90 0.37
CA HIS A 129 16.77 -12.57 -0.79
C HIS A 129 15.44 -11.96 -0.34
N ILE A 130 15.07 -10.85 -0.98
CA ILE A 130 13.81 -10.14 -0.76
C ILE A 130 13.00 -10.16 -2.05
N VAL A 131 11.74 -10.58 -1.98
CA VAL A 131 10.80 -10.49 -3.09
C VAL A 131 10.00 -9.19 -2.97
N THR A 132 9.83 -8.50 -4.09
CA THR A 132 9.00 -7.29 -4.21
C THR A 132 8.45 -7.18 -5.65
N ASN A 133 7.71 -6.10 -5.94
CA ASN A 133 7.30 -5.81 -7.30
C ASN A 133 8.39 -5.13 -8.12
N TYR A 134 8.38 -5.38 -9.43
CA TYR A 134 9.27 -4.69 -10.36
C TYR A 134 9.05 -3.18 -10.35
N HIS A 135 7.80 -2.71 -10.35
CA HIS A 135 7.52 -1.27 -10.38
C HIS A 135 8.03 -0.51 -9.14
N VAL A 136 8.23 -1.20 -8.01
CA VAL A 136 8.81 -0.61 -6.78
C VAL A 136 10.30 -0.30 -6.98
N VAL A 137 10.99 -1.07 -7.82
CA VAL A 137 12.44 -0.97 -8.06
C VAL A 137 12.78 -0.65 -9.53
N ALA A 138 11.80 -0.20 -10.31
CA ALA A 138 11.94 -0.07 -11.76
C ALA A 138 13.03 0.92 -12.17
N LYS A 139 13.22 2.00 -11.41
CA LYS A 139 14.26 3.00 -11.70
C LYS A 139 15.66 2.48 -11.41
N LEU A 140 15.83 1.73 -10.31
CA LEU A 140 17.05 0.97 -10.02
C LEU A 140 17.40 0.00 -11.16
N ALA A 141 16.40 -0.66 -11.76
CA ALA A 141 16.59 -1.62 -12.84
C ALA A 141 16.83 -0.98 -14.23
N GLY A 142 16.28 0.21 -14.48
CA GLY A 142 16.21 0.81 -15.81
C GLY A 142 17.35 1.77 -16.14
N ASP A 143 17.79 2.60 -15.19
CA ASP A 143 18.61 3.76 -15.55
C ASP A 143 20.12 3.50 -15.46
N GLY A 144 20.57 2.41 -14.82
CA GLY A 144 21.99 2.05 -14.66
C GLY A 144 22.85 3.19 -14.09
N SER A 145 22.18 4.22 -13.56
CA SER A 145 22.74 5.48 -13.16
C SER A 145 23.30 5.24 -11.77
N ALA A 146 24.60 5.52 -11.61
CA ALA A 146 25.35 5.36 -10.35
C ALA A 146 24.79 6.17 -9.16
N PHE A 147 23.65 6.83 -9.37
CA PHE A 147 22.95 7.67 -8.42
C PHE A 147 21.74 6.98 -7.78
N HIS A 148 21.28 5.82 -8.26
CA HIS A 148 20.18 5.09 -7.61
C HIS A 148 20.71 4.12 -6.56
N ARG A 149 20.21 4.24 -5.33
CA ARG A 149 20.46 3.30 -4.23
C ARG A 149 19.13 2.80 -3.68
N CYS A 150 19.10 1.53 -3.30
CA CYS A 150 17.94 0.94 -2.65
C CYS A 150 18.29 0.66 -1.19
N LYS A 151 17.47 1.19 -0.27
CA LYS A 151 17.59 0.92 1.16
C LYS A 151 16.42 0.07 1.60
N VAL A 152 16.73 -1.06 2.23
CA VAL A 152 15.73 -2.02 2.71
C VAL A 152 15.74 -1.99 4.24
N PHE A 153 14.57 -1.76 4.83
CA PHE A 153 14.38 -1.72 6.28
C PHE A 153 13.73 -3.03 6.72
N LEU A 154 14.34 -3.65 7.73
CA LEU A 154 14.14 -5.02 8.17
C LEU A 154 13.99 -5.04 9.69
N GLU A 155 13.42 -6.12 10.22
CA GLU A 155 13.44 -6.44 11.64
C GLU A 155 14.31 -7.68 11.87
N ASP A 156 15.13 -7.69 12.91
CA ASP A 156 15.91 -8.87 13.27
C ASP A 156 15.09 -9.84 14.15
N SER A 157 15.67 -10.99 14.50
CA SER A 157 14.96 -11.95 15.35
C SER A 157 14.61 -11.44 16.76
N SER A 158 15.23 -10.34 17.22
CA SER A 158 14.98 -9.73 18.53
C SER A 158 13.89 -8.66 18.52
N GLY A 159 13.40 -8.27 17.33
CA GLY A 159 12.45 -7.17 17.17
C GLY A 159 13.10 -5.82 16.90
N THR A 160 14.42 -5.78 16.66
CA THR A 160 15.13 -4.54 16.42
C THR A 160 15.09 -4.20 14.95
N SER A 161 14.59 -3.00 14.62
CA SER A 161 14.59 -2.46 13.26
C SER A 161 15.97 -1.99 12.85
N TYR A 162 16.38 -2.32 11.63
CA TYR A 162 17.63 -1.86 11.01
C TYR A 162 17.44 -1.71 9.50
N SER A 163 18.47 -1.18 8.82
CA SER A 163 18.44 -1.04 7.37
C SER A 163 19.73 -1.51 6.72
N LYS A 164 19.62 -2.02 5.50
CA LYS A 164 20.73 -2.50 4.67
C LYS A 164 20.58 -1.96 3.25
N GLU A 165 21.69 -1.93 2.51
CA GLU A 165 21.66 -1.68 1.08
C GLU A 165 21.10 -2.90 0.34
N GLY A 166 20.10 -2.67 -0.50
CA GLY A 166 19.47 -3.68 -1.35
C GLY A 166 20.08 -3.66 -2.74
N THR A 167 20.67 -4.78 -3.17
CA THR A 167 21.19 -4.94 -4.53
C THR A 167 20.18 -5.69 -5.39
N LEU A 168 19.87 -5.21 -6.58
CA LEU A 168 19.01 -5.94 -7.52
C LEU A 168 19.72 -7.21 -8.02
N VAL A 169 19.11 -8.37 -7.78
CA VAL A 169 19.60 -9.67 -8.26
C VAL A 169 19.03 -9.98 -9.64
N GLY A 170 17.72 -9.76 -9.80
CA GLY A 170 17.01 -10.04 -11.03
C GLY A 170 15.58 -9.54 -10.99
N CYS A 171 14.99 -9.37 -12.16
CA CYS A 171 13.60 -8.96 -12.29
C CYS A 171 12.87 -9.62 -13.45
N ASP A 172 11.55 -9.68 -13.33
CA ASP A 172 10.64 -10.02 -14.42
C ASP A 172 9.56 -8.93 -14.55
N PRO A 173 9.76 -7.96 -15.45
CA PRO A 173 8.76 -6.93 -15.72
C PRO A 173 7.43 -7.48 -16.25
N SER A 174 7.40 -8.68 -16.85
CA SER A 174 6.16 -9.27 -17.40
C SER A 174 5.19 -9.69 -16.29
N TYR A 175 5.72 -10.13 -15.16
CA TYR A 175 4.94 -10.52 -13.97
C TYR A 175 4.98 -9.49 -12.85
N ASP A 176 5.61 -8.34 -13.07
CA ASP A 176 5.82 -7.30 -12.05
C ASP A 176 6.53 -7.85 -10.80
N LEU A 177 7.60 -8.64 -11.00
CA LEU A 177 8.38 -9.23 -9.91
C LEU A 177 9.84 -8.78 -9.94
N ALA A 178 10.43 -8.61 -8.77
CA ALA A 178 11.86 -8.38 -8.61
C ALA A 178 12.40 -9.08 -7.35
N VAL A 179 13.69 -9.41 -7.39
CA VAL A 179 14.44 -9.95 -6.27
C VAL A 179 15.58 -9.02 -5.92
N LEU A 180 15.61 -8.56 -4.68
CA LEU A 180 16.74 -7.85 -4.09
C LEU A 180 17.56 -8.80 -3.22
N LYS A 181 18.82 -8.43 -2.97
CA LYS A 181 19.72 -9.06 -2.01
C LYS A 181 20.15 -8.04 -0.98
N VAL A 182 20.01 -8.38 0.29
CA VAL A 182 20.62 -7.65 1.42
C VAL A 182 21.72 -8.49 2.04
N ASP A 183 22.68 -7.84 2.67
CA ASP A 183 23.70 -8.53 3.46
C ASP A 183 23.16 -8.92 4.86
N VAL A 184 23.48 -10.12 5.30
CA VAL A 184 22.86 -10.82 6.45
C VAL A 184 23.85 -11.12 7.57
N ASP A 185 25.05 -10.53 7.56
CA ASP A 185 26.12 -10.81 8.53
C ASP A 185 25.66 -10.80 10.00
N GLY A 186 25.42 -12.01 10.55
CA GLY A 186 24.95 -12.23 11.93
C GLY A 186 23.44 -12.13 12.15
N ASP A 187 22.68 -11.70 11.14
CA ASP A 187 21.26 -11.42 11.23
C ASP A 187 20.42 -12.70 11.03
N ARG A 188 19.54 -13.00 12.00
CA ARG A 188 18.54 -14.06 11.85
C ARG A 188 17.29 -13.50 11.19
N LEU A 189 17.31 -13.40 9.87
CA LEU A 189 16.11 -13.10 9.09
C LEU A 189 15.02 -14.15 9.32
N ARG A 190 13.76 -13.72 9.21
CA ARG A 190 12.57 -14.58 9.29
C ARG A 190 11.94 -14.67 7.90
N PRO A 191 12.17 -15.76 7.14
CA PRO A 191 11.54 -15.94 5.84
C PRO A 191 10.03 -16.08 5.98
N ALA A 192 9.30 -15.52 5.01
CA ALA A 192 7.86 -15.69 4.95
C ALA A 192 7.48 -17.16 4.69
N LEU A 193 6.39 -17.62 5.30
CA LEU A 193 5.90 -18.98 5.10
C LEU A 193 5.23 -19.09 3.72
N ILE A 194 5.86 -19.80 2.79
CA ILE A 194 5.34 -19.91 1.41
C ILE A 194 4.19 -20.92 1.35
N GLY A 195 3.04 -20.49 0.84
CA GLY A 195 1.86 -21.32 0.62
C GLY A 195 1.69 -21.80 -0.82
N THR A 196 0.44 -21.92 -1.24
CA THR A 196 0.04 -22.29 -2.61
C THR A 196 -1.12 -21.41 -3.06
N SER A 197 -1.09 -20.96 -4.31
CA SER A 197 -2.25 -20.28 -4.93
C SER A 197 -3.20 -21.26 -5.63
N LYS A 198 -2.74 -22.48 -5.87
CA LYS A 198 -3.57 -23.57 -6.37
C LYS A 198 -4.55 -24.01 -5.29
N GLY A 199 -5.84 -24.07 -5.65
CA GLY A 199 -6.90 -24.50 -4.74
C GLY A 199 -7.48 -23.39 -3.86
N LEU A 200 -7.05 -22.13 -4.07
CA LEU A 200 -7.75 -20.98 -3.49
C LEU A 200 -9.23 -21.00 -3.87
N ARG A 201 -10.07 -20.48 -2.98
CA ARG A 201 -11.52 -20.40 -3.15
C ARG A 201 -11.97 -18.96 -2.94
N VAL A 202 -12.82 -18.48 -3.84
CA VAL A 202 -13.51 -17.19 -3.65
C VAL A 202 -14.29 -17.21 -2.33
N GLY A 203 -14.15 -16.16 -1.53
CA GLY A 203 -14.73 -16.02 -0.20
C GLY A 203 -13.82 -16.45 0.96
N GLN A 204 -12.66 -17.05 0.71
CA GLN A 204 -11.69 -17.27 1.79
C GLN A 204 -11.11 -15.95 2.28
N SER A 205 -10.82 -15.85 3.58
CA SER A 205 -10.10 -14.70 4.13
C SER A 205 -8.70 -14.59 3.54
N CYS A 206 -8.26 -13.35 3.33
CA CYS A 206 -6.89 -13.03 2.99
C CYS A 206 -6.48 -11.72 3.66
N PHE A 207 -5.18 -11.57 3.86
CA PHE A 207 -4.59 -10.49 4.65
C PHE A 207 -3.42 -9.90 3.87
N ALA A 208 -3.47 -8.61 3.57
CA ALA A 208 -2.37 -7.91 2.92
C ALA A 208 -1.55 -7.18 3.98
N ILE A 209 -0.25 -7.49 4.03
CA ILE A 209 0.70 -6.82 4.93
C ILE A 209 1.63 -5.94 4.09
N GLY A 210 1.93 -4.77 4.61
CA GLY A 210 2.96 -3.89 4.06
C GLY A 210 3.61 -3.03 5.13
N ASN A 211 4.46 -2.11 4.70
CA ASN A 211 5.04 -1.06 5.53
C ASN A 211 5.02 0.25 4.73
N PRO A 212 3.94 1.05 4.85
CA PRO A 212 3.69 2.18 3.96
C PRO A 212 4.62 3.39 4.20
N TYR A 213 5.25 3.50 5.36
CA TYR A 213 6.01 4.70 5.77
C TYR A 213 7.35 4.41 6.46
N GLY A 214 7.71 3.13 6.63
CA GLY A 214 8.95 2.72 7.30
C GLY A 214 8.89 2.70 8.82
N TYR A 215 7.78 3.11 9.44
CA TYR A 215 7.61 3.11 10.90
C TYR A 215 7.00 1.81 11.42
N GLU A 216 5.77 1.50 11.01
CA GLU A 216 5.04 0.31 11.45
C GLU A 216 4.45 -0.43 10.24
N HIS A 217 4.40 -1.76 10.37
CA HIS A 217 3.69 -2.59 9.42
C HIS A 217 2.19 -2.33 9.48
N THR A 218 1.52 -2.35 8.33
CA THR A 218 0.06 -2.27 8.25
C THR A 218 -0.53 -3.59 7.82
N LEU A 219 -1.71 -3.88 8.36
CA LEU A 219 -2.53 -5.03 8.00
C LEU A 219 -3.84 -4.52 7.39
N THR A 220 -4.21 -5.04 6.23
CA THR A 220 -5.57 -4.90 5.69
C THR A 220 -6.18 -6.28 5.50
N THR A 221 -7.46 -6.41 5.85
CA THR A 221 -8.19 -7.66 5.81
C THR A 221 -9.22 -7.64 4.69
N GLY A 222 -9.51 -8.80 4.14
CA GLY A 222 -10.54 -8.97 3.11
C GLY A 222 -10.72 -10.43 2.76
N VAL A 223 -11.28 -10.67 1.59
CA VAL A 223 -11.45 -12.01 1.03
C VAL A 223 -10.85 -12.11 -0.36
N VAL A 224 -10.61 -13.34 -0.81
CA VAL A 224 -10.41 -13.63 -2.22
C VAL A 224 -11.73 -13.37 -2.94
N SER A 225 -11.81 -12.29 -3.71
CA SER A 225 -13.00 -11.88 -4.46
C SER A 225 -13.08 -12.51 -5.85
N GLY A 226 -11.97 -13.03 -6.37
CA GLY A 226 -11.91 -13.64 -7.70
C GLY A 226 -10.56 -14.29 -7.99
N LEU A 227 -10.56 -15.23 -8.94
CA LEU A 227 -9.37 -15.98 -9.35
C LEU A 227 -9.27 -16.01 -10.87
N GLY A 228 -8.07 -16.22 -11.40
CA GLY A 228 -7.86 -16.42 -12.84
C GLY A 228 -8.03 -15.15 -13.68
N ARG A 229 -7.96 -13.97 -13.07
CA ARG A 229 -8.09 -12.71 -13.81
C ARG A 229 -6.84 -12.46 -14.65
N GLU A 230 -7.04 -12.00 -15.87
CA GLU A 230 -5.97 -11.37 -16.64
C GLU A 230 -6.01 -9.87 -16.34
N ILE A 231 -4.88 -9.33 -15.87
CA ILE A 231 -4.74 -7.92 -15.59
C ILE A 231 -3.77 -7.33 -16.60
N PRO A 232 -4.07 -6.20 -17.25
CA PRO A 232 -3.09 -5.51 -18.09
C PRO A 232 -1.78 -5.30 -17.32
N SER A 233 -0.59 -5.39 -17.90
CA SER A 233 0.64 -4.92 -17.23
C SER A 233 1.02 -3.55 -17.80
N PRO A 234 1.68 -2.65 -17.03
CA PRO A 234 2.32 -1.47 -17.59
C PRO A 234 3.25 -1.78 -18.75
N ASN A 235 3.83 -2.98 -18.76
CA ASN A 235 4.77 -3.45 -19.77
C ASN A 235 4.08 -4.15 -20.97
N GLY A 236 2.76 -4.04 -21.08
CA GLY A 236 1.97 -4.47 -22.24
C GLY A 236 1.59 -5.95 -22.29
N ARG A 237 2.20 -6.83 -21.50
CA ARG A 237 1.81 -8.25 -21.37
C ARG A 237 0.89 -8.45 -20.18
N PRO A 238 -0.32 -9.01 -20.32
CA PRO A 238 -1.21 -9.18 -19.17
C PRO A 238 -0.62 -10.16 -18.14
N ILE A 239 -0.68 -9.79 -16.86
CA ILE A 239 -0.44 -10.68 -15.73
C ILE A 239 -1.62 -11.65 -15.70
N ARG A 240 -1.35 -12.92 -15.98
CA ARG A 240 -2.35 -13.98 -16.01
C ARG A 240 -2.53 -14.59 -14.62
N GLY A 241 -3.74 -15.08 -14.36
CA GLY A 241 -4.02 -15.90 -13.18
C GLY A 241 -4.18 -15.13 -11.88
N ALA A 242 -4.28 -13.80 -11.93
CA ALA A 242 -4.22 -12.97 -10.73
C ALA A 242 -5.34 -13.27 -9.72
N ILE A 243 -4.99 -13.08 -8.45
CA ILE A 243 -5.91 -13.15 -7.32
C ILE A 243 -6.53 -11.78 -7.16
N GLN A 244 -7.85 -11.69 -7.19
CA GLN A 244 -8.59 -10.48 -6.89
C GLN A 244 -9.00 -10.49 -5.41
N THR A 245 -8.88 -9.35 -4.74
CA THR A 245 -9.28 -9.18 -3.34
C THR A 245 -9.91 -7.80 -3.11
N ASP A 246 -10.74 -7.69 -2.07
CA ASP A 246 -11.27 -6.44 -1.54
C ASP A 246 -10.45 -5.92 -0.35
N ALA A 247 -9.47 -6.70 0.14
CA ALA A 247 -8.46 -6.21 1.09
C ALA A 247 -7.78 -4.98 0.48
N ALA A 248 -7.68 -3.90 1.25
CA ALA A 248 -7.17 -2.64 0.72
C ALA A 248 -5.68 -2.77 0.32
N ILE A 249 -5.40 -2.54 -0.96
CA ILE A 249 -4.04 -2.49 -1.52
C ILE A 249 -3.76 -1.08 -2.02
N ASN A 250 -2.57 -0.56 -1.71
CA ASN A 250 -2.09 0.75 -2.11
C ASN A 250 -0.56 0.72 -2.27
N SER A 251 0.05 1.84 -2.67
CA SER A 251 1.49 1.92 -2.90
C SER A 251 2.33 1.43 -1.71
N GLY A 252 1.83 1.61 -0.48
CA GLY A 252 2.56 1.28 0.73
C GLY A 252 2.60 -0.22 1.08
N ASN A 253 1.66 -1.04 0.59
CA ASN A 253 1.73 -2.50 0.74
C ASN A 253 1.98 -3.25 -0.58
N SER A 254 2.13 -2.52 -1.70
CA SER A 254 2.59 -3.03 -2.99
C SER A 254 3.96 -3.69 -2.85
N GLY A 255 4.12 -4.90 -3.37
CA GLY A 255 5.30 -5.75 -3.21
C GLY A 255 5.31 -6.58 -1.91
N GLY A 256 4.47 -6.25 -0.94
CA GLY A 256 4.28 -7.03 0.29
C GLY A 256 3.45 -8.31 0.06
N PRO A 257 3.39 -9.20 1.06
CA PRO A 257 2.69 -10.47 0.92
C PRO A 257 1.17 -10.32 1.08
N LEU A 258 0.43 -11.10 0.29
CA LEU A 258 -0.94 -11.49 0.56
C LEU A 258 -0.91 -12.88 1.21
N ILE A 259 -1.41 -13.01 2.44
CA ILE A 259 -1.38 -14.26 3.20
C ILE A 259 -2.79 -14.83 3.45
N ASP A 260 -2.88 -16.15 3.60
CA ASP A 260 -4.10 -16.86 3.98
C ASP A 260 -4.32 -16.86 5.51
N SER A 261 -5.40 -17.49 5.97
CA SER A 261 -5.74 -17.59 7.40
C SER A 261 -4.79 -18.43 8.26
N TYR A 262 -3.78 -19.04 7.66
CA TYR A 262 -2.71 -19.79 8.34
C TYR A 262 -1.38 -19.03 8.33
N GLY A 263 -1.36 -17.81 7.78
CA GLY A 263 -0.13 -17.01 7.65
C GLY A 263 0.74 -17.41 6.47
N HIS A 264 0.26 -18.27 5.56
CA HIS A 264 1.02 -18.63 4.37
C HIS A 264 0.84 -17.60 3.27
N VAL A 265 1.93 -17.18 2.61
CA VAL A 265 1.91 -16.33 1.44
C VAL A 265 1.22 -17.05 0.29
N ILE A 266 0.14 -16.46 -0.20
CA ILE A 266 -0.65 -16.92 -1.35
C ILE A 266 -0.54 -15.98 -2.56
N GLY A 267 0.03 -14.78 -2.37
CA GLY A 267 0.38 -13.89 -3.46
C GLY A 267 1.21 -12.68 -3.04
N VAL A 268 1.51 -11.82 -4.01
CA VAL A 268 2.24 -10.55 -3.83
C VAL A 268 1.33 -9.42 -4.23
N ASN A 269 1.04 -8.51 -3.28
CA ASN A 269 0.17 -7.37 -3.49
C ASN A 269 0.73 -6.49 -4.62
N THR A 270 -0.09 -6.06 -5.57
CA THR A 270 0.35 -5.12 -6.62
C THR A 270 -0.61 -3.94 -6.77
N ALA A 271 -0.10 -2.74 -6.49
CA ALA A 271 -0.85 -1.48 -6.56
C ALA A 271 -0.81 -0.83 -7.95
N THR A 272 -0.24 -1.49 -8.96
CA THR A 272 -0.13 -0.98 -10.32
C THR A 272 -1.48 -0.61 -10.96
N PHE A 273 -2.57 -1.21 -10.48
CA PHE A 273 -3.93 -1.03 -11.02
C PHE A 273 -4.78 -0.04 -10.26
N THR A 274 -4.26 0.53 -9.19
CA THR A 274 -4.94 1.60 -8.47
C THR A 274 -5.10 2.78 -9.43
N ARG A 275 -6.34 3.31 -9.56
CA ARG A 275 -6.70 4.31 -10.59
C ARG A 275 -5.63 5.41 -10.67
N LYS A 276 -5.02 5.58 -11.86
CA LYS A 276 -4.02 6.62 -12.12
C LYS A 276 -4.46 7.96 -11.50
N GLY A 277 -3.75 8.40 -10.47
CA GLY A 277 -3.92 9.72 -9.86
C GLY A 277 -4.44 9.76 -8.42
N THR A 278 -5.01 8.69 -7.85
CA THR A 278 -5.49 8.74 -6.45
C THR A 278 -4.70 7.91 -5.47
N GLY A 279 -4.08 6.78 -5.88
CA GLY A 279 -3.36 5.90 -4.96
C GLY A 279 -4.24 5.22 -3.90
N ILE A 280 -5.57 5.30 -4.04
CA ILE A 280 -6.57 4.81 -3.09
C ILE A 280 -7.27 3.58 -3.66
N SER A 281 -7.35 2.51 -2.87
CA SER A 281 -8.11 1.29 -3.15
C SER A 281 -9.56 1.60 -3.54
N SER A 282 -10.05 0.97 -4.61
CA SER A 282 -11.45 1.04 -5.04
C SER A 282 -12.28 -0.17 -4.59
N GLY A 283 -11.71 -1.04 -3.74
CA GLY A 283 -12.29 -2.35 -3.40
C GLY A 283 -12.11 -3.42 -4.48
N VAL A 284 -11.37 -3.09 -5.57
CA VAL A 284 -10.96 -4.04 -6.61
C VAL A 284 -9.45 -4.04 -6.67
N ASN A 285 -8.84 -4.95 -5.93
CA ASN A 285 -7.41 -5.04 -5.76
C ASN A 285 -6.90 -6.39 -6.26
N PHE A 286 -5.59 -6.46 -6.52
CA PHE A 286 -4.99 -7.64 -7.13
C PHE A 286 -3.67 -8.04 -6.47
N ALA A 287 -3.40 -9.34 -6.50
CA ALA A 287 -2.12 -9.93 -6.14
C ALA A 287 -1.64 -10.91 -7.21
N ILE A 288 -0.33 -10.95 -7.41
CA ILE A 288 0.36 -11.94 -8.24
C ILE A 288 0.33 -13.28 -7.49
N PRO A 289 -0.14 -14.40 -8.08
CA PRO A 289 -0.25 -15.68 -7.38
C PRO A 289 1.11 -16.23 -6.94
N ILE A 290 1.21 -16.79 -5.72
CA ILE A 290 2.47 -17.30 -5.19
C ILE A 290 3.07 -18.43 -6.05
N ASP A 291 2.26 -19.23 -6.75
CA ASP A 291 2.79 -20.30 -7.61
C ASP A 291 3.59 -19.73 -8.79
N THR A 292 3.19 -18.56 -9.32
CA THR A 292 3.96 -17.83 -10.33
C THR A 292 5.30 -17.34 -9.76
N VAL A 293 5.28 -16.86 -8.51
CA VAL A 293 6.48 -16.37 -7.81
C VAL A 293 7.45 -17.52 -7.54
N VAL A 294 6.97 -18.66 -7.04
CA VAL A 294 7.78 -19.87 -6.77
C VAL A 294 8.47 -20.39 -8.04
N GLN A 295 7.85 -20.25 -9.21
CA GLN A 295 8.47 -20.60 -10.49
C GLN A 295 9.51 -19.57 -10.96
N SER A 296 9.25 -18.28 -10.73
CA SER A 296 10.06 -17.17 -11.23
C SER A 296 11.27 -16.86 -10.35
N VAL A 297 11.10 -16.77 -9.04
CA VAL A 297 12.15 -16.30 -8.09
C VAL A 297 13.45 -17.10 -8.17
N PRO A 298 13.45 -18.46 -8.20
CA PRO A 298 14.69 -19.22 -8.35
C PRO A 298 15.45 -18.87 -9.63
N ASN A 299 14.73 -18.58 -10.71
CA ASN A 299 15.33 -18.17 -11.98
C ASN A 299 15.93 -16.76 -11.91
N LEU A 300 15.25 -15.84 -11.23
CA LEU A 300 15.77 -14.49 -10.98
C LEU A 300 17.03 -14.53 -10.11
N ILE A 301 17.05 -15.38 -9.09
CA ILE A 301 18.22 -15.54 -8.21
C ILE A 301 19.43 -16.10 -8.96
N VAL A 302 19.25 -17.16 -9.74
CA VAL A 302 20.38 -17.87 -10.38
C VAL A 302 20.86 -17.17 -11.66
N TYR A 303 19.95 -16.59 -12.44
CA TYR A 303 20.25 -16.11 -13.80
C TYR A 303 19.98 -14.61 -14.01
N GLY A 304 19.44 -13.92 -13.00
CA GLY A 304 19.04 -12.51 -13.10
C GLY A 304 17.78 -12.25 -13.93
N THR A 305 17.26 -13.24 -14.66
CA THR A 305 16.14 -13.10 -15.60
C THR A 305 15.19 -14.30 -15.61
N SER A 306 13.94 -14.06 -16.02
CA SER A 306 12.96 -15.14 -16.19
C SER A 306 13.24 -16.02 -17.40
N VAL A 307 12.72 -17.25 -17.38
CA VAL A 307 12.95 -18.26 -18.43
C VAL A 307 12.49 -17.78 -19.81
N SER A 308 11.38 -17.02 -19.87
CA SER A 308 10.81 -16.52 -21.13
C SER A 308 11.64 -15.45 -21.83
N ASN A 309 12.64 -14.86 -21.15
CA ASN A 309 13.53 -13.85 -21.72
C ASN A 309 14.90 -14.42 -22.14
N ARG A 310 15.10 -15.74 -22.09
CA ARG A 310 16.37 -16.39 -22.45
C ARG A 310 16.45 -16.87 -23.91
N PHE A 311 15.34 -16.84 -24.65
CA PHE A 311 15.25 -17.28 -26.04
C PHE A 311 14.49 -16.26 -26.88
#